data_AF-A0A380S152-F1
#
_entry.id   AF-A0A380S152-F1
#
_cell.length_a   1.000
_cell.length_b   1.000
_cell.length_c   1.000
_cell.angle_alpha   90.00
_cell.angle_beta   90.00
_cell.angle_gamma   90.00
#
_symmetry.space_group_name_H-M   'P 1'
#
loop_
_entity.id
_entity.type
_entity.pdbx_description
1 polymer ?
#
loop_
_entity_poly.entity_id
_entity_poly.type
_entity_poly.pdbx_seq_one_letter_code
_entity_poly.pdbx_strand_id
1 'polypeptide(L)'
;MPQLALTEAVFYILLSLQKPLHGYGIIQNVGELSHGRVKLAAGTLYGALNSLVEKGWIDALPENPESRKKEYVITKNGQAVLKEELDRLSELVDNGKRILGGN
;
A
#
# COMPACT_ATOMS: atom_id res chain seq x y z
N MET A 1 15.55 -2.43 14.56
CA MET A 1 14.12 -2.78 14.74
C MET A 1 13.80 -3.90 13.76
N PRO A 2 12.89 -4.85 14.05
CA PRO A 2 12.58 -5.90 13.08
C PRO A 2 12.05 -5.28 11.78
N GLN A 3 12.62 -5.66 10.64
CA GLN A 3 12.17 -5.26 9.31
C GLN A 3 10.71 -5.75 9.14
N LEU A 4 9.77 -4.83 8.94
CA LEU A 4 8.35 -5.16 8.95
C LEU A 4 7.95 -5.64 7.55
N ALA A 5 7.71 -6.95 7.39
CA ALA A 5 7.23 -7.52 6.14
C ALA A 5 5.76 -7.13 5.90
N LEU A 6 5.49 -6.34 4.87
CA LEU A 6 4.12 -5.96 4.52
C LEU A 6 3.42 -7.08 3.75
N THR A 7 2.09 -7.13 3.87
CA THR A 7 1.30 -7.92 2.92
C THR A 7 1.30 -7.22 1.57
N GLU A 8 1.16 -7.99 0.48
CA GLU A 8 1.09 -7.44 -0.88
C GLU A 8 -0.04 -6.39 -1.01
N ALA A 9 -1.18 -6.61 -0.35
CA ALA A 9 -2.29 -5.67 -0.31
C ALA A 9 -1.91 -4.34 0.36
N VAL A 10 -1.27 -4.37 1.54
CA VAL A 10 -0.85 -3.15 2.23
C VAL A 10 0.21 -2.40 1.43
N PHE A 11 1.17 -3.12 0.85
CA PHE A 11 2.19 -2.53 -0.02
C PHE A 11 1.54 -1.75 -1.18
N TYR A 12 0.62 -2.37 -1.94
CA TYR A 12 -0.03 -1.68 -3.05
C TYR A 12 -0.99 -0.57 -2.62
N ILE A 13 -1.62 -0.66 -1.44
CA ILE A 13 -2.42 0.45 -0.90
C ILE A 13 -1.51 1.65 -0.63
N LEU A 14 -0.40 1.47 0.10
CA LEU A 14 0.55 2.55 0.38
C LEU A 14 1.16 3.12 -0.91
N LEU A 15 1.49 2.27 -1.88
CA LEU A 15 1.99 2.68 -3.18
C LEU A 15 0.96 3.48 -3.99
N SER A 16 -0.33 3.16 -3.85
CA SER A 16 -1.41 3.92 -4.50
C SER A 16 -1.60 5.30 -3.89
N LEU A 17 -1.32 5.46 -2.60
CA LEU A 17 -1.57 6.67 -1.81
C LEU A 17 -0.44 7.71 -1.87
N GLN A 18 0.47 7.59 -2.84
CA GLN A 18 1.48 8.62 -3.14
C GLN A 18 0.85 9.95 -3.55
N LYS A 19 -0.41 9.93 -3.96
CA LYS A 19 -1.29 11.09 -4.14
C LYS A 19 -2.63 10.83 -3.45
N PRO A 20 -3.39 11.88 -3.08
CA PRO A 20 -4.73 11.70 -2.54
C PRO A 20 -5.62 10.83 -3.42
N LEU A 21 -6.24 9.80 -2.84
CA LEU A 21 -7.20 8.94 -3.51
C LEU A 21 -8.35 8.53 -2.60
N HIS A 22 -9.55 8.54 -3.16
CA HIS A 22 -10.73 7.92 -2.58
C HIS A 22 -10.71 6.38 -2.73
N GLY A 23 -11.47 5.69 -1.87
CA GLY A 23 -11.45 4.23 -1.76
C GLY A 23 -11.64 3.46 -3.08
N TYR A 24 -12.54 3.92 -3.96
CA TYR A 24 -12.73 3.27 -5.27
C TYR A 24 -11.49 3.34 -6.16
N GLY A 25 -10.82 4.50 -6.19
CA GLY A 25 -9.57 4.68 -6.93
C GLY A 25 -8.45 3.79 -6.40
N ILE A 26 -8.41 3.54 -5.08
CA ILE A 26 -7.45 2.61 -4.48
C ILE A 26 -7.70 1.18 -4.98
N ILE A 27 -8.96 0.72 -5.01
CA ILE A 27 -9.31 -0.62 -5.50
C ILE A 27 -8.85 -0.79 -6.95
N GLN A 28 -9.14 0.19 -7.79
CA GLN A 28 -8.77 0.15 -9.21
C GLN A 28 -7.25 0.12 -9.36
N ASN A 29 -6.53 1.04 -8.72
CA ASN A 29 -5.08 1.15 -8.86
C ASN A 29 -4.35 -0.09 -8.31
N VAL A 30 -4.79 -0.65 -7.19
CA VAL A 30 -4.24 -1.92 -6.64
C VAL A 30 -4.48 -3.07 -7.63
N GLY A 31 -5.68 -3.15 -8.22
CA GLY A 31 -5.99 -4.14 -9.25
C GLY A 31 -5.09 -4.01 -10.47
N GLU A 32 -4.86 -2.79 -10.95
CA GLU A 32 -4.00 -2.50 -12.10
C GLU A 32 -2.51 -2.83 -11.81
N LEU A 33 -1.96 -2.30 -10.71
CA LEU A 33 -0.57 -2.50 -10.32
C LEU A 33 -0.22 -3.97 -10.04
N SER A 34 -1.19 -4.73 -9.50
CA SER A 34 -1.00 -6.16 -9.21
C SER A 34 -1.34 -7.07 -10.39
N HIS A 35 -1.69 -6.52 -11.56
CA HIS A 35 -2.20 -7.29 -12.70
C HIS A 35 -3.35 -8.22 -12.32
N GLY A 36 -4.26 -7.74 -11.48
CA GLY A 36 -5.47 -8.43 -11.04
C GLY A 36 -5.24 -9.53 -9.99
N ARG A 37 -4.00 -9.75 -9.52
CA ARG A 37 -3.70 -10.73 -8.47
C ARG A 37 -4.29 -10.31 -7.12
N VAL A 38 -4.21 -9.03 -6.79
CA VAL A 38 -4.79 -8.48 -5.57
C VAL A 38 -6.16 -7.89 -5.89
N LYS A 39 -7.19 -8.46 -5.28
CA LYS A 39 -8.58 -8.00 -5.41
C LYS A 39 -9.10 -7.56 -4.04
N LEU A 40 -9.30 -6.26 -3.88
CA LEU A 40 -9.81 -5.68 -2.64
C LEU A 40 -11.32 -5.53 -2.72
N ALA A 41 -12.05 -6.32 -1.93
CA ALA A 41 -13.46 -6.04 -1.65
C ALA A 41 -13.57 -4.76 -0.79
N ALA A 42 -14.69 -4.05 -0.90
CA ALA A 42 -14.89 -2.79 -0.17
C ALA A 42 -14.68 -2.95 1.35
N GLY A 43 -15.24 -4.01 1.96
CA GLY A 43 -15.06 -4.28 3.39
C GLY A 43 -13.59 -4.50 3.79
N THR A 44 -12.84 -5.26 2.99
CA THR A 44 -11.41 -5.50 3.20
C THR A 44 -10.60 -4.22 3.08
N LEU A 45 -10.90 -3.39 2.08
CA LEU A 45 -10.23 -2.10 1.89
C LEU A 45 -10.45 -1.21 3.12
N TYR A 46 -11.70 -0.98 3.54
CA TYR A 46 -11.97 -0.05 4.63
C TYR A 46 -11.41 -0.55 5.97
N GLY A 47 -11.40 -1.85 6.21
CA GLY A 47 -10.69 -2.44 7.35
C GLY A 47 -9.19 -2.14 7.31
N ALA A 48 -8.55 -2.30 6.15
CA ALA A 48 -7.14 -1.96 5.97
C ALA A 48 -6.87 -0.46 6.14
N LEU A 49 -7.69 0.41 5.54
CA LEU A 49 -7.55 1.86 5.65
C LEU A 49 -7.66 2.34 7.10
N ASN A 50 -8.62 1.83 7.87
CA ASN A 50 -8.74 2.15 9.29
C ASN A 50 -7.48 1.76 10.07
N SER A 51 -6.97 0.54 9.87
CA SER A 51 -5.74 0.09 10.53
C SER A 51 -4.52 0.93 10.13
N LEU A 52 -4.42 1.35 8.86
CA LEU A 52 -3.32 2.17 8.37
C LEU A 52 -3.37 3.61 8.92
N VAL A 53 -4.56 4.15 9.13
CA VAL A 53 -4.77 5.43 9.83
C VAL A 53 -4.37 5.31 11.31
N GLU A 54 -4.81 4.26 12.00
CA GLU A 54 -4.43 4.00 13.40
C GLU A 54 -2.92 3.84 13.59
N LYS A 55 -2.23 3.24 12.61
CA LYS A 55 -0.76 3.14 12.55
C LYS A 55 -0.06 4.46 12.22
N GLY A 56 -0.80 5.49 11.79
CA GLY A 56 -0.26 6.76 11.33
C GLY A 56 0.53 6.65 10.01
N TRP A 57 0.26 5.62 9.20
CA TRP A 57 0.93 5.41 7.91
C TRP A 57 0.23 6.16 6.78
N ILE A 58 -1.06 6.44 6.94
CA ILE A 58 -1.85 7.27 6.02
C ILE A 58 -2.70 8.25 6.83
N ASP A 59 -3.02 9.39 6.23
CA ASP A 59 -4.00 10.34 6.74
C ASP A 59 -5.29 10.25 5.95
N ALA A 60 -6.42 10.43 6.64
CA ALA A 60 -7.69 10.69 6.01
C ALA A 60 -7.88 12.20 5.83
N LEU A 61 -8.06 12.64 4.60
CA LEU A 61 -8.26 14.06 4.30
C LEU A 61 -9.69 14.49 4.66
N PRO A 62 -9.89 15.79 4.97
CA PRO A 62 -11.22 16.35 5.17
C PRO A 62 -12.11 16.09 3.96
N GLU A 63 -13.39 15.82 4.20
CA GLU A 63 -14.35 15.64 3.11
C GLU A 63 -14.48 16.95 2.31
N ASN A 64 -14.32 16.85 0.99
CA ASN A 64 -14.59 17.97 0.10
C ASN A 64 -16.12 18.19 0.06
N PRO A 65 -16.63 19.41 0.33
CA PRO A 65 -18.06 19.70 0.25
C PRO A 65 -18.71 19.32 -1.09
N GLU A 66 -17.94 19.33 -2.19
CA GLU A 66 -18.41 18.97 -3.54
C GLU A 66 -18.31 17.46 -3.84
N SER A 67 -17.49 16.73 -3.08
CA SER A 67 -17.30 15.29 -3.21
C SER A 67 -17.40 14.64 -1.83
N ARG A 68 -18.56 14.04 -1.52
CA ARG A 68 -18.83 13.27 -0.29
C ARG A 68 -17.97 12.00 -0.12
N LYS A 69 -16.87 11.86 -0.86
CA LYS A 69 -15.99 10.70 -0.82
C LYS A 69 -14.74 11.05 -0.02
N LYS A 70 -14.50 10.27 1.03
CA LYS A 70 -13.29 10.38 1.86
C LYS A 70 -12.05 9.97 1.07
N GLU A 71 -11.05 10.85 1.06
CA GLU A 71 -9.75 10.62 0.43
C GLU A 71 -8.69 10.30 1.47
N TYR A 72 -7.66 9.57 1.04
CA TYR A 72 -6.54 9.18 1.86
C TYR A 72 -5.24 9.57 1.17
N VAL A 73 -4.19 9.82 1.95
CA VAL A 73 -2.84 10.10 1.44
C VAL A 73 -1.81 9.50 2.39
N ILE A 74 -0.69 9.02 1.86
CA ILE A 74 0.39 8.46 2.68
C ILE A 74 1.11 9.53 3.51
N THR A 75 1.46 9.20 4.76
CA THR A 75 2.24 10.09 5.63
C THR A 75 3.75 9.90 5.43
N LYS A 76 4.57 10.76 6.03
CA LYS A 76 6.03 10.54 6.08
C LYS A 76 6.42 9.21 6.73
N ASN A 77 5.69 8.78 7.75
CA ASN A 77 5.94 7.51 8.43
C ASN A 77 5.58 6.32 7.51
N GLY A 78 4.43 6.39 6.83
CA GLY A 78 4.05 5.39 5.84
C GLY A 78 5.04 5.28 4.69
N GLN A 79 5.62 6.40 4.24
CA GLN A 79 6.67 6.42 3.21
C GLN A 79 7.94 5.70 3.67
N ALA A 80 8.36 5.89 4.92
CA ALA A 80 9.51 5.19 5.47
C ALA A 80 9.27 3.67 5.49
N VAL A 81 8.10 3.25 5.98
CA VAL A 81 7.69 1.83 6.02
C VAL A 81 7.62 1.23 4.61
N LEU A 82 7.05 1.95 3.64
CA LEU A 82 6.97 1.49 2.25
C LEU A 82 8.36 1.31 1.63
N LYS A 83 9.30 2.23 1.92
CA LYS A 83 10.68 2.15 1.44
C LYS A 83 11.43 0.97 2.06
N GLU A 84 11.31 0.78 3.37
CA GLU A 84 11.90 -0.36 4.07
C GLU A 84 11.41 -1.70 3.49
N GLU A 85 10.13 -1.81 3.15
CA GLU A 85 9.60 -3.00 2.52
C GLU A 85 10.12 -3.19 1.09
N LEU A 86 10.23 -2.11 0.31
CA LEU A 86 10.79 -2.17 -1.03
C LEU A 86 12.24 -2.68 -0.99
N ASP A 87 13.06 -2.16 -0.08
CA ASP A 87 14.45 -2.59 0.10
C ASP A 87 14.52 -4.09 0.47
N ARG A 88 13.63 -4.56 1.36
CA ARG A 88 13.52 -5.97 1.74
C ARG A 88 13.11 -6.86 0.57
N LEU A 89 12.14 -6.43 -0.25
CA LEU A 89 11.69 -7.18 -1.43
C LEU A 89 12.79 -7.26 -2.48
N SER A 90 13.56 -6.18 -2.68
CA SER A 90 14.75 -6.18 -3.55
C SER A 90 15.77 -7.20 -3.09
N GLU A 91 16.09 -7.25 -1.79
CA GLU A 91 17.02 -8.23 -1.23
C GLU A 91 16.54 -9.68 -1.46
N LEU A 92 15.24 -9.95 -1.29
CA LEU A 92 14.68 -11.28 -1.56
C LEU A 92 14.85 -11.69 -3.03
N VAL A 93 14.57 -10.77 -3.95
CA VAL A 93 14.72 -11.02 -5.39
C VAL A 93 16.18 -11.29 -5.74
N ASP A 94 17.11 -10.52 -5.19
CA ASP A 94 18.54 -10.66 -5.47
C ASP A 94 19.09 -11.98 -4.92
N ASN A 95 18.73 -12.34 -3.68
CA ASN A 95 19.07 -13.64 -3.12
C ASN A 95 18.48 -14.81 -3.91
N GLY A 96 17.21 -14.69 -4.33
CA GLY A 96 16.54 -15.69 -5.16
C GLY A 96 17.26 -15.88 -6.49
N LYS A 97 17.60 -14.81 -7.19
CA LYS A 97 18.38 -14.85 -8.44
C LYS A 97 19.76 -15.47 -8.24
N ARG A 98 20.46 -15.13 -7.14
CA ARG A 98 21.79 -15.67 -6.85
C ARG A 98 21.81 -17.18 -6.64
N ILE A 99 20.78 -17.72 -6.00
CA ILE A 99 20.72 -19.16 -5.67
C ILE A 99 20.04 -19.97 -6.78
N LEU A 100 18.95 -19.46 -7.36
CA LEU A 100 18.15 -20.17 -8.36
C LEU A 100 18.56 -19.87 -9.81
N GLY A 101 19.22 -18.74 -10.05
CA GLY A 101 19.70 -18.30 -11.38
C GLY A 101 21.08 -18.85 -11.75
N GLY A 102 21.59 -19.83 -11.02
CA GLY A 102 22.81 -20.55 -11.38
C GLY A 102 22.55 -21.48 -12.55
N ASN A 103 23.04 -21.08 -13.73
CA ASN A 103 23.55 -22.02 -14.73
C ASN A 103 25.01 -22.32 -14.41
#